data_AF-A0A7Y9ZLE6-F1
#
_entry.id   AF-A0A7Y9ZLE6-F1
#
_cell.length_a   1.000
_cell.length_b   1.000
_cell.length_c   1.000
_cell.angle_alpha   90.00
_cell.angle_beta   90.00
_cell.angle_gamma   90.00
#
_symmetry.space_group_name_H-M   'P 1'
#
loop_
_entity.id
_entity.type
_entity.pdbx_description
1 polymer ?
#
loop_
_entity_poly.entity_id
_entity_poly.type
_entity_poly.pdbx_seq_one_letter_code
_entity_poly.pdbx_strand_id
1 'polypeptide(L)'
;MRSNPAAESRHSSGGRAWFERFVDRINDHISRAPFFGVIVVALAAWALSKPLWGSTTKWELGLHTGSAILSLLLLVLLENAGRRGEEASQEKLNVIAEALSDLMSHQAGDSEELRASVRRLRDAVGLEERH
;
A
#
# COMPACT_ATOMS: atom_id res chain seq x y z
N MET A 1 -31.63 33.06 29.08
CA MET A 1 -31.20 31.90 28.26
C MET A 1 -30.66 32.44 26.95
N ARG A 2 -29.33 32.34 26.74
CA ARG A 2 -28.65 32.86 25.56
C ARG A 2 -28.81 31.84 24.42
N SER A 3 -29.54 32.22 23.38
CA SER A 3 -29.58 31.49 22.11
C SER A 3 -28.17 31.47 21.53
N ASN A 4 -27.66 30.27 21.28
CA ASN A 4 -26.33 30.02 20.76
C ASN A 4 -26.28 30.31 19.24
N PRO A 5 -25.54 31.34 18.77
CA PRO A 5 -25.46 31.69 17.35
C PRO A 5 -24.58 30.73 16.52
N ALA A 6 -24.01 29.68 17.13
CA ALA A 6 -23.14 28.73 16.45
C ALA A 6 -23.87 27.64 15.65
N ALA A 7 -25.20 27.60 15.64
CA ALA A 7 -25.97 26.60 14.89
C ALA A 7 -26.28 27.02 13.44
N GLU A 8 -26.03 28.28 13.06
CA GLU A 8 -26.51 28.85 11.79
C GLU A 8 -25.50 28.77 10.63
N SER A 9 -24.26 28.32 10.86
CA SER A 9 -23.19 28.33 9.84
C SER A 9 -23.02 27.00 9.08
N ARG A 10 -24.07 26.16 8.99
CA ARG A 10 -24.03 24.90 8.20
C ARG A 10 -24.81 24.94 6.89
N HIS A 11 -25.20 26.12 6.41
CA HIS A 11 -25.88 26.29 5.12
C HIS A 11 -24.90 26.69 3.99
N SER A 12 -24.04 25.76 3.56
CA SER A 12 -23.36 25.81 2.25
C SER A 12 -22.64 24.50 1.85
N SER A 13 -23.06 23.33 2.36
CA SER A 13 -22.32 22.06 2.15
C SER A 13 -22.83 21.18 1.01
N GLY A 14 -23.53 21.74 0.00
CA GLY A 14 -23.85 20.99 -1.23
C GLY A 14 -22.58 20.49 -1.94
N GLY A 15 -21.49 21.26 -1.86
CA GLY A 15 -20.17 20.91 -2.40
C GLY A 15 -19.36 19.90 -1.57
N ARG A 16 -19.60 19.82 -0.25
CA ARG A 16 -18.84 18.93 0.62
C ARG A 16 -19.43 17.53 0.67
N ALA A 17 -20.76 17.39 0.56
CA ALA A 17 -21.41 16.08 0.61
C ALA A 17 -21.09 15.19 -0.61
N TRP A 18 -20.90 15.77 -1.81
CA TRP A 18 -20.50 15.00 -2.99
C TRP A 18 -19.01 14.64 -2.94
N PHE A 19 -18.18 15.54 -2.43
CA PHE A 19 -16.76 15.32 -2.23
C PHE A 19 -16.50 14.30 -1.12
N GLU A 20 -17.20 14.37 0.01
CA GLU A 20 -17.14 13.38 1.10
C GLU A 20 -17.60 12.00 0.61
N ARG A 21 -18.70 11.91 -0.16
CA ARG A 21 -19.11 10.63 -0.78
C ARG A 21 -18.16 10.12 -1.86
N PHE A 22 -17.38 11.00 -2.47
CA PHE A 22 -16.34 10.65 -3.44
C PHE A 22 -15.09 10.16 -2.71
N VAL A 23 -14.69 10.85 -1.64
CA VAL A 23 -13.59 10.48 -0.75
C VAL A 23 -13.88 9.16 -0.07
N ASP A 24 -15.08 8.94 0.47
CA ASP A 24 -15.46 7.66 1.09
C ASP A 24 -15.44 6.52 0.07
N ARG A 25 -15.92 6.76 -1.16
CA ARG A 25 -15.90 5.77 -2.24
C ARG A 25 -14.49 5.48 -2.77
N ILE A 26 -13.59 6.45 -2.67
CA ILE A 26 -12.16 6.30 -3.00
C ILE A 26 -11.43 5.55 -1.88
N ASN A 27 -11.69 5.89 -0.62
CA ASN A 27 -11.03 5.33 0.54
C ASN A 27 -11.31 3.82 0.67
N ASP A 28 -12.50 3.38 0.26
CA ASP A 28 -12.89 1.97 0.22
C ASP A 28 -12.26 1.19 -0.96
N HIS A 29 -11.78 1.89 -2.00
CA HIS A 29 -11.23 1.31 -3.24
C HIS A 29 -9.71 1.42 -3.41
N ILE A 30 -9.03 2.29 -2.65
CA ILE A 30 -7.56 2.46 -2.71
C ILE A 30 -6.82 1.17 -2.32
N SER A 31 -7.44 0.30 -1.53
CA SER A 31 -6.81 -0.89 -0.97
C SER A 31 -6.65 -2.07 -1.95
N ARG A 32 -7.21 -2.01 -3.17
CA ARG A 32 -7.23 -3.17 -4.08
C ARG A 32 -7.08 -2.81 -5.57
N ALA A 33 -6.64 -3.81 -6.34
CA ALA A 33 -6.49 -3.86 -7.80
C ALA A 33 -7.49 -3.06 -8.68
N PRO A 34 -8.79 -2.86 -8.35
CA PRO A 34 -9.72 -2.06 -9.15
C PRO A 34 -9.36 -0.57 -9.36
N PHE A 35 -8.53 0.05 -8.53
CA PHE A 35 -8.09 1.45 -8.75
C PHE A 35 -7.35 1.62 -10.08
N PHE A 36 -6.60 0.59 -10.49
CA PHE A 36 -5.94 0.54 -11.80
C PHE A 36 -6.93 0.63 -12.95
N GLY A 37 -8.07 -0.08 -12.84
CA GLY A 37 -9.11 -0.07 -13.86
C GLY A 37 -9.71 1.31 -14.10
N VAL A 38 -9.96 2.08 -13.03
CA VAL A 38 -10.49 3.45 -13.12
C VAL A 38 -9.53 4.38 -13.86
N ILE A 39 -8.25 4.26 -13.54
CA ILE A 39 -7.18 5.04 -14.17
C ILE A 39 -7.04 4.71 -15.66
N VAL A 40 -7.07 3.42 -16.01
CA VAL A 40 -7.02 2.97 -17.41
C VAL A 40 -8.24 3.47 -18.20
N VAL A 41 -9.44 3.38 -17.61
CA VAL A 41 -10.68 3.88 -18.24
C VAL A 41 -10.64 5.39 -18.43
N ALA A 42 -10.14 6.14 -17.44
CA ALA A 42 -10.00 7.59 -17.54
C ALA A 42 -9.04 7.99 -18.68
N LEU A 43 -7.91 7.30 -18.83
CA LEU A 43 -7.00 7.57 -19.95
C LEU A 43 -7.54 7.09 -21.29
N ALA A 44 -8.23 5.95 -21.33
CA ALA A 44 -8.86 5.47 -22.56
C ALA A 44 -9.92 6.48 -23.05
N ALA A 45 -10.77 6.98 -22.14
CA ALA A 45 -11.76 8.00 -22.44
C ALA A 45 -11.11 9.31 -22.93
N TRP A 46 -9.99 9.70 -22.31
CA TRP A 46 -9.25 10.88 -22.73
C TRP A 46 -8.53 10.71 -24.07
N ALA A 47 -7.94 9.55 -24.35
CA ALA A 47 -7.36 9.23 -25.65
C ALA A 47 -8.43 9.25 -26.76
N LEU A 48 -9.63 8.74 -26.46
CA LEU A 48 -10.78 8.74 -27.37
C LEU A 48 -11.35 10.15 -27.64
N SER A 49 -11.01 11.15 -26.83
CA SER A 49 -11.40 12.55 -27.04
C SER A 49 -10.65 13.24 -28.19
N LYS A 50 -9.72 12.53 -28.86
CA LYS A 50 -8.97 12.99 -30.06
C LYS A 50 -9.78 13.78 -31.10
N PRO A 51 -10.96 13.32 -31.57
CA PRO A 51 -11.67 14.01 -32.65
C PRO A 51 -12.29 15.36 -32.21
N LEU A 52 -12.30 15.66 -30.91
CA LEU A 52 -12.78 16.95 -30.38
C LEU A 52 -11.68 18.04 -30.37
N TRP A 53 -10.40 17.67 -30.55
CA TRP A 53 -9.29 18.61 -30.56
C TRP A 53 -8.77 18.83 -31.99
N GLY A 54 -9.02 20.02 -32.54
CA GLY A 54 -8.63 20.40 -33.91
C GLY A 54 -7.13 20.57 -34.17
N SER A 55 -6.26 20.27 -33.21
CA SER A 55 -4.80 20.31 -33.37
C SER A 55 -4.14 19.05 -32.77
N THR A 56 -3.53 18.26 -33.64
CA THR A 56 -2.85 16.98 -33.31
C THR A 56 -1.75 17.16 -32.27
N THR A 57 -1.04 18.29 -32.26
CA THR A 57 0.11 18.55 -31.37
C THR A 57 -0.28 18.59 -29.88
N LYS A 58 -1.44 19.14 -29.53
CA LYS A 58 -1.89 19.19 -28.12
C LYS A 58 -2.32 17.82 -27.61
N TRP A 59 -2.97 17.05 -28.49
CA TRP A 59 -3.41 15.70 -28.20
C TRP A 59 -2.22 14.76 -27.98
N GLU A 60 -1.19 14.86 -28.83
CA GLU A 60 0.03 14.05 -28.74
C GLU A 60 0.84 14.32 -27.46
N LEU A 61 1.05 15.61 -27.12
CA LEU A 61 1.71 16.00 -25.86
C LEU A 61 0.97 15.40 -24.66
N GLY A 62 -0.36 15.46 -24.71
CA GLY A 62 -1.20 14.88 -23.69
C GLY A 62 -0.99 13.37 -23.53
N LEU A 63 -1.07 12.61 -24.62
CA LEU A 63 -0.93 11.16 -24.61
C LEU A 63 0.47 10.72 -24.13
N HIS A 64 1.52 11.41 -24.58
CA HIS A 64 2.88 11.13 -24.13
C HIS A 64 3.03 11.35 -22.63
N THR A 65 2.64 12.52 -22.11
CA THR A 65 2.74 12.82 -20.67
C THR A 65 1.81 11.95 -19.83
N GLY A 66 0.59 11.69 -20.29
CA GLY A 66 -0.38 10.84 -19.59
C GLY A 66 0.07 9.38 -19.48
N SER A 67 0.60 8.82 -20.57
CA SER A 67 1.15 7.46 -20.58
C SER A 67 2.40 7.33 -19.69
N ALA A 68 3.22 8.39 -19.59
CA ALA A 68 4.35 8.41 -18.67
C ALA A 68 3.88 8.39 -17.20
N ILE A 69 2.92 9.24 -16.83
CA ILE A 69 2.34 9.26 -15.47
C ILE A 69 1.72 7.90 -15.13
N LEU A 70 0.97 7.31 -16.05
CA LEU A 70 0.41 5.97 -15.91
C LEU A 70 1.45 4.92 -15.60
N SER A 71 2.53 4.92 -16.38
CA SER A 71 3.59 3.92 -16.26
C SER A 71 4.29 4.05 -14.91
N LEU A 72 4.56 5.28 -14.45
CA LEU A 72 5.11 5.52 -13.12
C LEU A 72 4.18 5.03 -12.01
N LEU A 73 2.88 5.28 -12.15
CA LEU A 73 1.89 4.80 -11.18
C LEU A 73 1.82 3.27 -11.15
N LEU A 74 1.82 2.62 -12.32
CA LEU A 74 1.87 1.17 -12.44
C LEU A 74 3.14 0.61 -11.78
N LEU A 75 4.29 1.25 -12.03
CA LEU A 75 5.57 0.87 -11.45
C LEU A 75 5.50 0.92 -9.92
N VAL A 76 5.03 2.03 -9.33
CA VAL A 76 4.87 2.16 -7.87
C VAL A 76 3.90 1.13 -7.31
N LEU A 77 2.80 0.82 -8.00
CA LEU A 77 1.87 -0.21 -7.57
C LEU A 77 2.50 -1.60 -7.61
N LEU A 78 3.28 -1.90 -8.65
CA LEU A 78 3.98 -3.16 -8.79
C LEU A 78 5.06 -3.30 -7.72
N GLU A 79 5.83 -2.24 -7.45
CA GLU A 79 6.81 -2.16 -6.38
C GLU A 79 6.14 -2.34 -5.00
N ASN A 80 4.97 -1.72 -4.77
CA ASN A 80 4.22 -1.87 -3.52
C ASN A 80 3.65 -3.29 -3.34
N ALA A 81 3.19 -3.93 -4.42
CA ALA A 81 2.81 -5.34 -4.39
C ALA A 81 4.01 -6.25 -4.10
N GLY A 82 5.16 -5.95 -4.70
CA GLY A 82 6.43 -6.64 -4.44
C GLY A 82 6.86 -6.54 -2.98
N ARG A 83 6.90 -5.30 -2.43
CA ARG A 83 7.30 -5.05 -1.03
C ARG A 83 6.43 -5.79 -0.02
N ARG A 84 5.11 -5.79 -0.20
CA ARG A 84 4.19 -6.58 0.65
C ARG A 84 4.41 -8.08 0.52
N GLY A 85 4.76 -8.55 -0.68
CA GLY A 85 5.10 -9.96 -0.91
C GLY A 85 6.39 -10.37 -0.21
N GLU A 86 7.40 -9.49 -0.23
CA GLU A 86 8.67 -9.68 0.45
C GLU A 86 8.51 -9.70 1.97
N GLU A 87 7.77 -8.74 2.54
CA GLU A 87 7.43 -8.68 3.97
C GLU A 87 6.73 -9.98 4.43
N ALA A 88 5.73 -10.46 3.68
CA ALA A 88 5.03 -11.71 4.00
C ALA A 88 5.90 -12.97 3.86
N SER A 89 6.91 -12.96 2.99
CA SER A 89 7.85 -14.07 2.85
C SER A 89 8.82 -14.12 4.02
N GLN A 90 9.34 -12.96 4.45
CA GLN A 90 10.23 -12.85 5.61
C GLN A 90 9.54 -13.31 6.90
N GLU A 91 8.29 -12.91 7.12
CA GLU A 91 7.50 -13.34 8.28
C GLU A 91 7.38 -14.86 8.35
N LYS A 92 7.07 -15.51 7.21
CA LYS A 92 6.99 -16.98 7.13
C LYS A 92 8.32 -17.65 7.46
N LEU A 93 9.44 -17.12 6.94
CA LEU A 93 10.77 -17.64 7.24
C LEU A 93 11.12 -17.47 8.72
N ASN A 94 10.77 -16.33 9.32
CA ASN A 94 10.99 -16.07 10.74
C ASN A 94 10.22 -17.07 11.61
N VAL A 95 8.95 -17.33 11.30
CA VAL A 95 8.13 -18.33 12.01
C VAL A 95 8.74 -19.74 11.87
N ILE A 96 9.23 -20.12 10.69
CA ILE A 96 9.89 -21.41 10.48
C ILE A 96 11.21 -21.49 11.26
N ALA A 97 12.01 -20.42 11.24
CA ALA A 97 13.27 -20.34 11.98
C ALA A 97 13.04 -20.44 13.50
N GLU A 98 12.02 -19.76 14.01
CA GLU A 98 11.61 -19.84 15.42
C GLU A 98 11.17 -21.26 15.78
N ALA A 99 10.29 -21.88 14.98
CA ALA A 99 9.84 -23.24 15.22
C ALA A 99 10.98 -24.27 15.18
N LEU A 100 11.96 -24.08 14.28
CA LEU A 100 13.18 -24.89 14.22
C LEU A 100 14.08 -24.67 15.45
N SER A 101 14.25 -23.41 15.88
CA SER A 101 14.99 -23.03 17.08
C SER A 101 14.36 -23.66 18.33
N ASP A 102 13.04 -23.62 18.45
CA ASP A 102 12.28 -24.23 19.55
C ASP A 102 12.37 -25.75 19.56
N LEU A 103 12.32 -26.40 18.38
CA LEU A 103 12.54 -27.83 18.27
C LEU A 103 13.96 -28.21 18.69
N MET A 104 14.95 -27.45 18.22
CA MET A 104 16.34 -27.64 18.61
C MET A 104 16.55 -27.36 20.09
N SER A 105 15.88 -26.38 20.70
CA SER A 105 16.00 -26.07 22.12
C SER A 105 15.35 -27.13 23.01
N HIS A 106 14.22 -27.71 22.58
CA HIS A 106 13.58 -28.86 23.22
C HIS A 106 14.42 -30.13 23.09
N GLN A 107 15.03 -30.39 21.93
CA GLN A 107 15.98 -31.50 21.72
C GLN A 107 17.32 -31.26 22.46
N ALA A 108 17.77 -30.01 22.54
CA ALA A 108 18.93 -29.55 23.32
C ALA A 108 18.70 -29.68 24.83
N GLY A 109 17.43 -29.80 25.25
CA GLY A 109 17.05 -30.27 26.58
C GLY A 109 17.88 -31.48 27.03
N ASP A 110 18.25 -32.33 26.07
CA ASP A 110 18.97 -33.59 26.28
C ASP A 110 20.49 -33.50 26.05
N SER A 111 21.03 -32.38 25.53
CA SER A 111 22.47 -32.25 25.23
C SER A 111 23.02 -30.83 25.48
N GLU A 112 23.96 -30.74 26.43
CA GLU A 112 24.67 -29.52 26.86
C GLU A 112 25.29 -28.73 25.67
N GLU A 113 25.74 -29.45 24.64
CA GLU A 113 26.46 -28.93 23.48
C GLU A 113 25.55 -28.18 22.49
N LEU A 114 24.29 -28.61 22.33
CA LEU A 114 23.33 -27.90 21.50
C LEU A 114 22.92 -26.57 22.16
N ARG A 115 22.78 -26.52 23.50
CA ARG A 115 22.50 -25.26 24.22
C ARG A 115 23.62 -24.23 24.01
N ALA A 116 24.87 -24.67 23.96
CA ALA A 116 26.01 -23.80 23.66
C ALA A 116 25.98 -23.27 22.22
N SER A 117 25.43 -24.03 21.28
CA SER A 117 25.30 -23.63 19.87
C SER A 117 24.12 -22.68 19.64
N VAL A 118 22.98 -22.88 20.32
CA VAL A 118 21.84 -21.95 20.32
C VAL A 118 22.22 -20.59 20.92
N ARG A 119 22.99 -20.57 22.03
CA ARG A 119 23.52 -19.31 22.60
C ARG A 119 24.38 -18.53 21.61
N ARG A 120 25.27 -19.20 20.89
CA ARG A 120 26.12 -18.57 19.86
C ARG A 120 25.31 -17.98 18.70
N LEU A 121 24.22 -18.65 18.29
CA LEU A 121 23.34 -18.15 17.24
C LEU A 121 22.56 -16.92 17.71
N ARG A 122 22.07 -16.92 18.95
CA ARG A 122 21.37 -15.79 19.55
C ARG A 122 22.25 -14.54 19.69
N ASP A 123 23.50 -14.71 20.12
CA ASP A 123 24.50 -13.62 20.18
C ASP A 123 24.81 -13.06 18.79
N ALA A 124 24.97 -13.94 17.78
CA ALA A 124 25.28 -13.51 16.42
C ALA A 124 24.11 -12.77 15.74
N VAL A 125 22.86 -13.08 16.13
CA VAL A 125 21.64 -12.45 15.58
C VAL A 125 21.26 -11.17 16.35
N GLY A 126 21.85 -10.91 17.51
CA GLY A 126 21.69 -9.64 18.23
C GLY A 126 20.30 -9.42 18.85
N LEU A 127 19.61 -10.48 19.26
CA LEU A 127 18.27 -10.41 19.86
C LEU A 127 18.26 -9.98 21.33
N GLU A 128 19.36 -9.47 21.87
CA GLU A 128 19.55 -9.40 23.32
C GLU A 128 18.83 -8.23 24.02
N GLU A 129 18.31 -7.22 23.32
CA GLU A 129 17.63 -6.11 24.00
C GLU A 129 16.38 -5.60 23.27
N ARG A 130 15.25 -6.27 23.52
CA ARG A 130 13.97 -5.59 23.70
C ARG A 130 13.24 -6.22 24.89
N HIS A 131 13.60 -5.72 26.06
CA HIS A 131 12.74 -5.77 27.26
C HIS A 131 11.61 -4.76 27.13
#